data_AF-A0A813J5Q6-F1
#
_entry.id   AF-A0A813J5Q6-F1
#
_cell.length_a   1.000
_cell.length_b   1.000
_cell.length_c   1.000
_cell.angle_alpha   90.00
_cell.angle_beta   90.00
_cell.angle_gamma   90.00
#
_symmetry.space_group_name_H-M   'P 1'
#
loop_
_entity.id
_entity.type
_entity.pdbx_description
1 polymer ?
#
loop_
_entity_poly.entity_id
_entity_poly.type
_entity_poly.pdbx_seq_one_letter_code
_entity_poly.pdbx_strand_id
1 'polypeptide(L)'
;MSAATHARPLGPEPLAERGGCSCWSCRSCCCLCFASARLCLNVECFQLQGRSMLPTLQGGPGPCDSDVVAGLRPSRKVALKPRVGDIVILVDENGRMVKRLRHIAEEVCEHACVDWECGEKSGLRRWLSVLRGIWAQQSAGPPGRAWCWVEGDNAPLSEDSRVFGWVPSHRIEAVAIGVSWPPWRAKWLIEPSRLREALSPLPSGSGGLLNCWSGIRGWLRYFAQASQRVVLGFSSALPEIVPRMIAREAKRFLPRLREDSHSLGEGLRYTKKLRDQE
;
A
#
# COMPACT_ATOMS: atom_id res chain seq x y z
N MET A 1 -20.78 32.71 48.95
CA MET A 1 -19.65 31.80 49.25
C MET A 1 -18.98 31.50 47.92
N SER A 2 -17.91 32.24 47.61
CA SER A 2 -17.22 32.20 46.32
C SER A 2 -16.02 31.28 46.44
N ALA A 3 -16.00 30.18 45.68
CA ALA A 3 -14.87 29.25 45.65
C ALA A 3 -13.84 29.73 44.63
N ALA A 4 -12.69 30.19 45.12
CA ALA A 4 -11.54 30.58 44.33
C ALA A 4 -10.76 29.33 43.89
N THR A 5 -10.78 29.04 42.59
CA THR A 5 -9.99 27.96 41.99
C THR A 5 -8.55 28.43 41.81
N HIS A 6 -7.64 27.89 42.62
CA HIS A 6 -6.20 28.11 42.49
C HIS A 6 -5.66 27.47 41.20
N ALA A 7 -5.24 28.31 40.25
CA ALA A 7 -4.43 27.88 39.13
C ALA A 7 -3.01 27.55 39.62
N ARG A 8 -2.58 26.29 39.43
CA ARG A 8 -1.19 25.88 39.67
C ARG A 8 -0.31 26.37 38.50
N PRO A 9 0.86 26.98 38.77
CA PRO A 9 1.81 27.32 37.72
C PRO A 9 2.40 26.03 37.14
N LEU A 10 2.28 25.87 35.81
CA LEU A 10 2.97 24.85 35.05
C LEU A 10 4.47 25.17 35.10
N GLY A 11 5.22 24.39 35.88
CA GLY A 11 6.68 24.42 35.85
C GLY A 11 7.21 23.96 34.49
N PRO A 12 8.42 24.39 34.11
CA PRO A 12 9.04 23.95 32.86
C PRO A 12 9.19 22.43 32.87
N GLU A 13 8.57 21.76 31.89
CA GLU A 13 8.78 20.33 31.68
C GLU A 13 10.27 20.06 31.46
N PRO A 14 10.85 19.05 32.13
CA PRO A 14 12.22 18.64 31.85
C PRO A 14 12.29 18.19 30.39
N LEU A 15 13.10 18.90 29.60
CA LEU A 15 13.47 18.51 28.25
C LEU A 15 14.13 17.14 28.32
N ALA A 16 13.34 16.09 28.13
CA ALA A 16 13.81 14.73 28.00
C ALA A 16 14.90 14.72 26.92
N GLU A 17 16.13 14.40 27.33
CA GLU A 17 17.27 14.24 26.45
C GLU A 17 16.88 13.29 25.32
N ARG A 18 16.70 13.86 24.12
CA ARG A 18 16.50 13.10 22.90
C ARG A 18 17.78 12.32 22.66
N GLY A 19 17.82 11.06 23.10
CA GLY A 19 18.82 10.09 22.70
C GLY A 19 18.81 9.97 21.17
N GLY A 20 19.61 10.80 20.51
CA GLY A 20 19.72 10.80 19.06
C GLY A 20 20.36 9.50 18.62
N CYS A 21 19.65 8.69 17.84
CA CYS A 21 20.26 7.56 17.15
C CYS A 21 21.39 8.08 16.24
N SER A 22 22.64 7.81 16.63
CA SER A 22 23.86 8.10 15.87
C SER A 22 24.05 7.19 14.65
N CYS A 23 22.95 6.77 14.02
CA CYS A 23 22.98 5.97 12.80
C CYS A 23 23.28 6.86 11.59
N TRP A 24 24.53 7.32 11.48
CA TRP A 24 25.07 8.03 10.31
C TRP A 24 24.84 7.27 8.99
N SER A 25 24.61 5.95 9.06
CA SER A 25 24.28 5.10 7.91
C SER A 25 22.85 5.28 7.36
N CYS A 26 21.91 5.86 8.12
CA CYS A 26 20.49 5.86 7.77
C CYS A 26 20.12 6.86 6.66
N ARG A 27 20.83 8.00 6.53
CA ARG A 27 20.48 9.02 5.54
C ARG A 27 21.09 8.78 4.15
N SER A 28 22.38 8.45 4.07
CA SER A 28 23.06 8.34 2.77
C SER A 28 22.79 7.04 2.01
N CYS A 29 22.55 5.91 2.71
CA CYS A 29 22.34 4.62 2.04
C CYS A 29 20.92 4.47 1.44
N CYS A 30 19.91 5.07 2.07
CA CYS A 30 18.55 5.08 1.53
C CYS A 30 18.42 5.97 0.28
N CYS A 31 18.98 7.19 0.29
CA CYS A 31 18.69 8.20 -0.74
C CYS A 31 19.11 7.81 -2.16
N LEU A 32 20.25 7.12 -2.35
CA LEU A 32 20.77 6.82 -3.69
C LEU A 32 19.97 5.73 -4.42
N CYS A 33 19.39 4.77 -3.72
CA CYS A 33 18.63 3.68 -4.35
C CYS A 33 17.17 4.04 -4.65
N PHE A 34 16.60 5.00 -3.91
CA PHE A 34 15.23 5.48 -4.18
C PHE A 34 15.13 6.37 -5.41
N ALA A 35 16.17 7.14 -5.74
CA ALA A 35 16.15 8.04 -6.89
C ALA A 35 15.93 7.29 -8.22
N SER A 36 16.53 6.11 -8.39
CA SER A 36 16.41 5.31 -9.63
C SER A 36 15.03 4.64 -9.76
N ALA A 37 14.46 4.17 -8.64
CA ALA A 37 13.14 3.54 -8.63
C ALA A 37 12.00 4.54 -8.93
N ARG A 38 12.20 5.81 -8.55
CA ARG A 38 11.24 6.90 -8.77
C ARG A 38 11.02 7.20 -10.27
N LEU A 39 12.05 7.00 -11.10
CA LEU A 39 12.04 7.44 -12.50
C LEU A 39 11.16 6.57 -13.43
N CYS A 40 10.94 5.30 -13.08
CA CYS A 40 10.27 4.36 -13.99
C CYS A 40 8.89 3.88 -13.51
N LEU A 41 8.64 3.85 -12.19
CA LEU A 41 7.51 3.10 -11.62
C LEU A 41 6.54 3.94 -10.80
N ASN A 42 6.70 5.27 -10.69
CA ASN A 42 5.86 6.10 -9.81
C ASN A 42 5.78 5.56 -8.36
N VAL A 43 6.86 4.92 -7.90
CA VAL A 43 6.99 4.43 -6.53
C VAL A 43 7.54 5.57 -5.67
N GLU A 44 6.86 5.84 -4.56
CA GLU A 44 7.27 6.79 -3.53
C GLU A 44 7.38 6.08 -2.19
N CYS A 45 8.25 6.58 -1.30
CA CYS A 45 8.37 6.07 0.06
C CYS A 45 7.76 7.03 1.05
N PHE A 46 6.96 6.47 1.95
CA PHE A 46 6.16 7.18 2.92
C PHE A 46 6.59 6.75 4.31
N GLN A 47 7.09 7.69 5.11
CA GLN A 47 7.36 7.42 6.51
C GLN A 47 6.04 7.41 7.28
N LEU A 48 5.79 6.33 8.02
CA LEU A 48 4.56 6.24 8.80
C LEU A 48 4.67 7.02 10.10
N GLN A 49 3.69 7.89 10.32
CA GLN A 49 3.49 8.58 11.58
C GLN A 49 2.26 8.00 12.29
N GLY A 50 2.35 7.90 13.61
CA GLY A 50 1.24 7.42 14.45
C GLY A 50 1.12 5.90 14.55
N ARG A 51 0.05 5.45 15.23
CA ARG A 51 -0.13 4.04 15.65
C ARG A 51 -1.43 3.41 15.12
N SER A 52 -2.08 4.08 14.18
CA SER A 52 -3.41 3.67 13.67
C SER A 52 -3.40 2.38 12.86
N MET A 53 -2.25 1.97 12.34
CA MET A 53 -2.08 0.74 11.54
C MET A 53 -1.41 -0.41 12.30
N LEU A 54 -1.26 -0.32 13.62
CA LEU A 54 -0.78 -1.45 14.43
C LEU A 54 -1.79 -2.61 14.39
N PRO A 55 -1.34 -3.88 14.44
CA PRO A 55 0.06 -4.33 14.44
C PRO A 55 0.69 -4.45 13.04
N THR A 56 -0.08 -4.19 11.97
CA THR A 56 0.36 -4.42 10.59
C THR A 56 1.56 -3.58 10.21
N LEU A 57 1.49 -2.28 10.54
CA LEU A 57 2.53 -1.30 10.31
C LEU A 57 2.80 -0.53 11.61
N GLN A 58 4.06 -0.26 11.90
CA GLN A 58 4.47 0.50 13.08
C GLN A 58 4.87 1.90 12.63
N GLY A 59 4.20 2.92 13.17
CA GLY A 59 4.71 4.28 13.13
C GLY A 59 5.30 4.65 14.48
N GLY A 60 6.34 5.46 14.45
CA GLY A 60 7.13 5.88 15.60
C GLY A 60 7.64 7.31 15.44
N PRO A 61 8.07 7.96 16.53
CA PRO A 61 8.57 9.34 16.48
C PRO A 61 9.92 9.46 15.76
N GLY A 62 10.67 8.36 15.68
CA GLY A 62 11.98 8.30 15.03
C GLY A 62 11.96 7.58 13.67
N PRO A 63 12.95 7.86 12.79
CA PRO A 63 13.12 7.16 11.51
C PRO A 63 13.48 5.68 11.67
N CYS A 64 14.03 5.28 12.82
CA CYS A 64 14.36 3.88 13.12
C CYS A 64 13.19 3.12 13.75
N ASP A 65 12.22 3.85 14.31
CA ASP A 65 11.07 3.29 15.03
C ASP A 65 9.79 3.26 14.17
N SER A 66 9.88 3.80 12.95
CA SER A 66 8.78 3.87 11.99
C SER A 66 9.08 3.01 10.77
N ASP A 67 8.04 2.35 10.28
CA ASP A 67 8.07 1.76 8.96
C ASP A 67 8.16 2.85 7.91
N VAL A 68 9.01 2.60 6.91
CA VAL A 68 8.93 3.29 5.63
C VAL A 68 8.19 2.35 4.67
N VAL A 69 7.09 2.84 4.12
CA VAL A 69 6.23 2.10 3.21
C VAL A 69 6.49 2.58 1.79
N ALA A 70 6.80 1.64 0.89
CA ALA A 70 6.78 1.91 -0.54
C ALA A 70 5.33 1.91 -1.01
N GLY A 71 4.89 3.00 -1.62
CA GLY A 71 3.57 3.16 -2.24
C GLY A 71 3.70 3.34 -3.74
N LEU A 72 2.79 2.71 -4.48
CA LEU A 72 2.67 2.83 -5.93
C LEU A 72 1.53 3.80 -6.24
N ARG A 73 1.84 4.93 -6.90
CA ARG A 73 0.82 5.88 -7.33
C ARG A 73 0.09 5.36 -8.57
N PRO A 74 -1.25 5.32 -8.57
CA PRO A 74 -2.02 5.08 -9.77
C PRO A 74 -1.63 6.08 -10.87
N SER A 75 -1.43 5.60 -12.10
CA SER A 75 -1.12 6.46 -13.23
C SER A 75 -1.63 5.84 -14.52
N ARG A 76 -1.66 6.60 -15.62
CA ARG A 76 -2.06 6.05 -16.93
C ARG A 76 -1.20 4.86 -17.38
N LYS A 77 0.03 4.76 -16.89
CA LYS A 77 0.97 3.67 -17.20
C LYS A 77 0.87 2.49 -16.23
N VAL A 78 0.27 2.68 -15.06
CA VAL A 78 0.22 1.71 -13.97
C VAL A 78 -1.22 1.60 -13.50
N ALA A 79 -1.91 0.57 -13.99
CA ALA A 79 -3.32 0.32 -13.72
C ALA A 79 -3.51 -0.43 -12.39
N LEU A 80 -2.89 0.06 -11.30
CA LEU A 80 -3.13 -0.51 -9.98
C LEU A 80 -4.44 0.04 -9.40
N LYS A 81 -5.54 -0.70 -9.62
CA LYS A 81 -6.81 -0.43 -8.98
C LYS A 81 -6.77 -0.90 -7.51
N PRO A 82 -7.02 -0.03 -6.51
CA PRO A 82 -7.14 -0.44 -5.12
C PRO A 82 -8.24 -1.50 -4.96
N ARG A 83 -7.99 -2.52 -4.13
CA ARG A 83 -8.97 -3.55 -3.76
C ARG A 83 -9.23 -3.52 -2.26
N VAL A 84 -10.40 -4.03 -1.87
CA VAL A 84 -10.70 -4.27 -0.45
C VAL A 84 -9.59 -5.13 0.16
N GLY A 85 -9.10 -4.72 1.32
CA GLY A 85 -7.96 -5.30 2.02
C GLY A 85 -6.64 -4.61 1.75
N ASP A 86 -6.50 -3.84 0.66
CA ASP A 86 -5.27 -3.11 0.37
C ASP A 86 -5.04 -2.00 1.40
N ILE A 87 -3.77 -1.70 1.65
CA ILE A 87 -3.38 -0.53 2.44
C ILE A 87 -3.19 0.63 1.47
N VAL A 88 -3.89 1.73 1.71
CA VAL A 88 -3.91 2.91 0.88
C VAL A 88 -3.34 4.11 1.64
N ILE A 89 -2.67 4.98 0.91
CA ILE A 89 -2.19 6.27 1.40
C ILE A 89 -3.16 7.32 0.85
N LEU A 90 -3.84 8.01 1.75
CA LEU A 90 -4.78 9.08 1.43
C LEU A 90 -4.16 10.43 1.75
N VAL A 91 -4.58 11.46 1.02
CA VAL A 91 -4.24 12.86 1.30
C VAL A 91 -5.50 13.59 1.73
N ASP A 92 -5.44 14.27 2.87
CA ASP A 92 -6.45 15.18 3.36
C ASP A 92 -5.85 16.57 3.65
N GLU A 93 -6.64 17.42 4.30
CA GLU A 93 -6.21 18.78 4.69
C GLU A 93 -5.15 18.77 5.81
N ASN A 94 -5.08 17.69 6.59
CA ASN A 94 -4.14 17.52 7.70
C ASN A 94 -2.83 16.82 7.26
N GLY A 95 -2.79 16.29 6.03
CA GLY A 95 -1.62 15.69 5.41
C GLY A 95 -1.90 14.32 4.84
N ARG A 96 -0.94 13.40 5.02
CA ARG A 96 -1.02 12.03 4.50
C ARG A 96 -1.39 11.06 5.61
N MET A 97 -2.37 10.20 5.35
CA MET A 97 -2.78 9.13 6.25
C MET A 97 -2.68 7.77 5.57
N VAL A 98 -2.37 6.73 6.35
CA VAL A 98 -2.29 5.35 5.86
C VAL A 98 -3.36 4.52 6.54
N LYS A 99 -4.22 3.90 5.74
CA LYS A 99 -5.39 3.15 6.21
C LYS A 99 -5.59 1.88 5.37
N ARG A 100 -6.36 0.93 5.89
CA ARG A 100 -6.82 -0.24 5.15
C ARG A 100 -8.15 0.04 4.47
N LEU A 101 -8.22 -0.27 3.18
CA LEU A 101 -9.46 -0.17 2.41
C LEU A 101 -10.40 -1.31 2.79
N ARG A 102 -11.58 -0.99 3.33
CA ARG A 102 -12.59 -1.98 3.77
C ARG A 102 -13.71 -2.14 2.76
N HIS A 103 -14.17 -1.02 2.20
CA HIS A 103 -15.23 -1.03 1.20
C HIS A 103 -14.92 -0.04 0.08
N ILE A 104 -15.35 -0.41 -1.12
CA ILE A 104 -15.38 0.47 -2.28
C ILE A 104 -16.83 0.51 -2.71
N ALA A 105 -17.45 1.68 -2.59
CA ALA A 105 -18.73 1.95 -3.21
C ALA A 105 -18.43 2.44 -4.63
N GLU A 106 -18.57 1.54 -5.59
CA GLU A 106 -18.74 1.94 -6.97
C GLU A 106 -20.18 2.42 -7.10
N GLU A 107 -20.36 3.67 -7.51
CA GLU A 107 -21.68 4.12 -7.89
C GLU A 107 -22.17 3.24 -9.02
N VAL A 108 -23.27 2.55 -8.77
CA VAL A 108 -24.07 2.00 -9.84
C VAL A 108 -24.56 3.22 -10.60
N CYS A 109 -24.03 3.47 -11.80
CA CYS A 109 -24.58 4.48 -12.69
C CYS A 109 -26.07 4.14 -12.89
N GLU A 110 -26.97 4.81 -12.20
CA GLU A 110 -28.42 4.65 -12.37
C GLU A 110 -28.87 5.06 -13.79
N HIS A 111 -27.99 5.62 -14.60
CA HIS A 111 -28.23 5.93 -16.01
C HIS A 111 -28.29 4.71 -16.95
N ALA A 112 -28.23 3.46 -16.46
CA ALA A 112 -28.39 2.26 -17.28
C ALA A 112 -29.78 1.59 -17.20
N CYS A 113 -30.78 2.21 -16.56
CA CYS A 113 -32.15 1.66 -16.53
C CYS A 113 -33.20 2.74 -16.82
N VAL A 114 -33.22 3.29 -18.03
CA VAL A 114 -34.41 4.01 -18.54
C VAL A 114 -35.38 3.08 -19.29
N ASP A 115 -34.97 1.85 -19.64
CA ASP A 115 -35.85 0.88 -20.34
C ASP A 115 -35.94 -0.48 -19.61
N TRP A 116 -36.42 -0.50 -18.36
CA TRP A 116 -36.86 -1.75 -17.72
C TRP A 116 -38.33 -1.67 -17.34
N GLU A 117 -39.19 -1.67 -18.36
CA GLU A 117 -40.57 -2.13 -18.19
C GLU A 117 -40.55 -3.58 -17.70
N CYS A 118 -40.73 -3.80 -16.40
CA CYS A 118 -40.92 -5.15 -15.88
C CYS A 118 -41.85 -5.16 -14.67
N GLY A 119 -43.14 -5.33 -14.99
CA GLY A 119 -43.90 -6.47 -14.48
C GLY A 119 -43.87 -6.69 -12.97
N GLU A 120 -44.74 -5.95 -12.30
CA GLU A 120 -45.50 -6.29 -11.10
C GLU A 120 -45.45 -7.78 -10.65
N LYS A 121 -44.52 -8.15 -9.75
CA LYS A 121 -44.72 -9.22 -8.75
C LYS A 121 -44.15 -8.80 -7.39
N SER A 122 -45.09 -8.30 -6.59
CA SER A 122 -45.00 -7.62 -5.30
C SER A 122 -44.75 -8.55 -4.11
N GLY A 123 -44.00 -8.05 -3.13
CA GLY A 123 -43.99 -8.56 -1.76
C GLY A 123 -42.61 -8.48 -1.13
N LEU A 124 -41.73 -9.42 -1.50
CA LEU A 124 -40.45 -9.61 -0.80
C LEU A 124 -39.37 -8.59 -1.20
N ARG A 125 -39.46 -8.00 -2.40
CA ARG A 125 -38.48 -6.99 -2.85
C ARG A 125 -38.62 -5.65 -2.14
N ARG A 126 -39.82 -5.31 -1.63
CA ARG A 126 -40.07 -4.02 -0.97
C ARG A 126 -39.32 -3.89 0.36
N TRP A 127 -39.23 -4.98 1.12
CA TRP A 127 -38.49 -5.00 2.38
C TRP A 127 -36.97 -4.92 2.19
N LEU A 128 -36.42 -5.61 1.18
CA LEU A 128 -35.01 -5.48 0.81
C LEU A 128 -34.67 -4.08 0.26
N SER A 129 -35.60 -3.41 -0.41
CA SER A 129 -35.44 -2.02 -0.85
C SER A 129 -35.46 -1.02 0.30
N VAL A 130 -36.24 -1.26 1.36
CA VAL A 130 -36.23 -0.39 2.57
C VAL A 130 -34.92 -0.56 3.35
N LEU A 131 -34.43 -1.78 3.53
CA LEU A 131 -33.13 -2.02 4.16
C LEU A 131 -31.97 -1.50 3.30
N ARG A 132 -32.03 -1.63 1.97
CA ARG A 132 -31.07 -0.95 1.07
C ARG A 132 -31.17 0.56 1.14
N GLY A 133 -32.37 1.13 1.28
CA GLY A 133 -32.59 2.57 1.40
C GLY A 133 -31.95 3.14 2.67
N ILE A 134 -32.08 2.46 3.82
CA ILE A 134 -31.52 2.96 5.09
C ILE A 134 -29.98 2.97 5.08
N TRP A 135 -29.33 2.01 4.42
CA TRP A 135 -27.86 2.04 4.23
C TRP A 135 -27.41 2.93 3.06
N ALA A 136 -28.23 3.10 2.01
CA ALA A 136 -27.92 3.96 0.88
C ALA A 136 -28.05 5.45 1.21
N GLN A 137 -28.96 5.83 2.13
CA GLN A 137 -29.28 7.23 2.39
C GLN A 137 -28.22 7.97 3.23
N GLN A 138 -27.25 7.27 3.82
CA GLN A 138 -26.04 7.87 4.42
C GLN A 138 -24.76 7.62 3.60
N SER A 139 -24.85 6.96 2.46
CA SER A 139 -23.67 6.47 1.71
C SER A 139 -23.55 7.00 0.28
N ALA A 140 -24.55 7.74 -0.21
CA ALA A 140 -24.52 8.31 -1.56
C ALA A 140 -23.74 9.63 -1.54
N GLY A 141 -22.45 9.56 -1.84
CA GLY A 141 -21.74 10.77 -2.23
C GLY A 141 -22.14 11.24 -3.64
N PRO A 142 -21.70 12.43 -4.06
CA PRO A 142 -22.03 12.99 -5.38
C PRO A 142 -21.78 12.05 -6.57
N PRO A 143 -22.74 11.95 -7.52
CA PRO A 143 -22.67 11.05 -8.67
C PRO A 143 -21.46 11.31 -9.58
N GLY A 144 -20.97 10.24 -10.22
CA GLY A 144 -19.80 10.18 -11.08
C GLY A 144 -18.47 9.90 -10.36
N ARG A 145 -18.47 9.51 -9.07
CA ARG A 145 -17.22 9.30 -8.31
C ARG A 145 -17.30 8.05 -7.43
N ALA A 146 -16.25 7.21 -7.47
CA ALA A 146 -16.14 6.11 -6.52
C ALA A 146 -15.83 6.64 -5.12
N TRP A 147 -16.42 6.01 -4.10
CA TRP A 147 -16.19 6.31 -2.69
C TRP A 147 -15.55 5.11 -2.00
N CYS A 148 -14.72 5.37 -0.99
CA CYS A 148 -14.04 4.35 -0.22
C CYS A 148 -14.30 4.50 1.27
N TRP A 149 -14.47 3.36 1.95
CA TRP A 149 -14.47 3.26 3.40
C TRP A 149 -13.12 2.73 3.83
N VAL A 150 -12.40 3.50 4.63
CA VAL A 150 -11.05 3.18 5.07
C VAL A 150 -10.99 3.13 6.60
N GLU A 151 -10.30 2.14 7.14
CA GLU A 151 -10.16 1.95 8.58
C GLU A 151 -8.70 1.69 8.93
N GLY A 152 -8.28 2.14 10.11
CA GLY A 152 -7.00 1.71 10.67
C GLY A 152 -7.14 0.32 11.28
N ASP A 153 -6.06 -0.48 11.21
CA ASP A 153 -6.03 -1.79 11.85
C ASP A 153 -6.10 -1.70 13.39
N ASN A 154 -5.66 -0.58 13.96
CA ASN A 154 -5.74 -0.28 15.38
C ASN A 154 -6.93 0.62 15.68
N ALA A 155 -8.12 0.02 15.72
CA ALA A 155 -9.39 0.69 15.86
C ALA A 155 -9.44 1.78 16.97
N PRO A 156 -8.93 1.55 18.19
CA PRO A 156 -8.96 2.55 19.28
C PRO A 156 -8.09 3.79 19.06
N LEU A 157 -7.04 3.71 18.25
CA LEU A 157 -6.09 4.81 17.98
C LEU A 157 -6.20 5.36 16.56
N SER A 158 -7.27 4.98 15.84
CA SER A 158 -7.45 5.29 14.44
C SER A 158 -8.59 6.28 14.26
N GLU A 159 -8.24 7.51 13.87
CA GLU A 159 -9.16 8.43 13.22
C GLU A 159 -9.31 8.02 11.76
N ASP A 160 -10.47 7.49 11.39
CA ASP A 160 -10.74 6.89 10.08
C ASP A 160 -12.21 7.07 9.65
N SER A 161 -12.71 6.31 8.67
CA SER A 161 -14.07 6.45 8.14
C SER A 161 -15.17 6.29 9.17
N ARG A 162 -14.90 5.68 10.34
CA ARG A 162 -15.87 5.64 11.45
C ARG A 162 -16.12 7.01 12.07
N VAL A 163 -15.16 7.93 11.94
CA VAL A 163 -15.23 9.31 12.44
C VAL A 163 -15.62 10.27 11.32
N PHE A 164 -14.94 10.21 10.17
CA PHE A 164 -15.14 11.16 9.06
C PHE A 164 -16.04 10.66 7.93
N GLY A 165 -16.53 9.42 7.99
CA GLY A 165 -17.40 8.84 6.97
C GLY A 165 -16.68 8.35 5.70
N TRP A 166 -17.43 8.30 4.60
CA TRP A 166 -16.93 7.87 3.30
C TRP A 166 -15.92 8.88 2.72
N VAL A 167 -14.83 8.38 2.15
CA VAL A 167 -13.79 9.20 1.51
C VAL A 167 -13.94 9.13 0.00
N PRO A 168 -13.81 10.24 -0.73
CA PRO A 168 -13.74 10.19 -2.19
C PRO A 168 -12.50 9.42 -2.66
N SER A 169 -12.67 8.50 -3.62
CA SER A 169 -11.56 7.68 -4.14
C SER A 169 -10.39 8.51 -4.70
N HIS A 170 -10.65 9.72 -5.21
CA HIS A 170 -9.60 10.60 -5.72
C HIS A 170 -8.65 11.13 -4.64
N ARG A 171 -9.00 11.00 -3.35
CA ARG A 171 -8.08 11.29 -2.23
C ARG A 171 -7.07 10.16 -2.00
N ILE A 172 -7.23 8.98 -2.62
CA ILE A 172 -6.22 7.92 -2.60
C ILE A 172 -5.05 8.36 -3.49
N GLU A 173 -3.93 8.67 -2.85
CA GLU A 173 -2.70 9.08 -3.54
C GLU A 173 -1.91 7.87 -4.03
N ALA A 174 -1.78 6.82 -3.21
CA ALA A 174 -1.01 5.63 -3.53
C ALA A 174 -1.56 4.38 -2.84
N VAL A 175 -1.21 3.21 -3.40
CA VAL A 175 -1.43 1.91 -2.74
C VAL A 175 -0.10 1.43 -2.18
N ALA A 176 -0.06 1.12 -0.89
CA ALA A 176 1.11 0.60 -0.22
C ALA A 176 1.43 -0.82 -0.72
N ILE A 177 2.58 -0.96 -1.40
CA ILE A 177 3.01 -2.24 -1.99
C ILE A 177 3.89 -3.06 -1.03
N GLY A 178 4.63 -2.41 -0.13
CA GLY A 178 5.55 -3.08 0.77
C GLY A 178 6.13 -2.17 1.85
N VAL A 179 6.67 -2.77 2.91
CA VAL A 179 7.53 -2.10 3.90
C VAL A 179 8.96 -2.17 3.39
N SER A 180 9.60 -1.03 3.18
CA SER A 180 10.99 -0.93 2.70
C SER A 180 12.02 -0.71 3.81
N TRP A 181 11.60 -0.20 4.96
CA TRP A 181 12.46 -0.01 6.13
C TRP A 181 11.64 -0.18 7.42
N PRO A 182 12.22 -0.70 8.51
CA PRO A 182 13.57 -1.24 8.61
C PRO A 182 13.72 -2.60 7.89
N PRO A 183 14.95 -3.01 7.49
CA PRO A 183 15.17 -4.18 6.64
C PRO A 183 14.71 -5.50 7.26
N TRP A 184 14.76 -5.62 8.59
CA TRP A 184 14.30 -6.82 9.32
C TRP A 184 12.76 -6.92 9.40
N ARG A 185 12.03 -5.86 9.06
CA ARG A 185 10.56 -5.86 8.94
C ARG A 185 10.08 -5.73 7.49
N ALA A 186 11.01 -5.74 6.55
CA ALA A 186 10.74 -5.52 5.15
C ALA A 186 9.89 -6.68 4.61
N LYS A 187 8.70 -6.35 4.07
CA LYS A 187 7.70 -7.33 3.63
C LYS A 187 6.82 -6.76 2.53
N TRP A 188 6.27 -7.62 1.69
CA TRP A 188 5.23 -7.25 0.73
C TRP A 188 3.89 -7.07 1.43
N LEU A 189 3.17 -6.02 1.08
CA LEU A 189 1.81 -5.72 1.57
C LEU A 189 0.75 -6.09 0.52
N ILE A 190 1.14 -6.15 -0.75
CA ILE A 190 0.30 -6.64 -1.85
C ILE A 190 0.86 -7.97 -2.35
N GLU A 191 -0.04 -8.82 -2.83
CA GLU A 191 0.32 -10.07 -3.49
C GLU A 191 1.23 -9.82 -4.71
N PRO A 192 2.38 -10.52 -4.84
CA PRO A 192 3.31 -10.30 -5.96
C PRO A 192 2.71 -10.50 -7.35
N SER A 193 1.72 -11.39 -7.47
CA SER A 193 0.97 -11.63 -8.72
C SER A 193 0.22 -10.38 -9.17
N ARG A 194 -0.49 -9.71 -8.26
CA ARG A 194 -1.19 -8.45 -8.51
C ARG A 194 -0.24 -7.31 -8.85
N LEU A 195 0.88 -7.23 -8.16
CA LEU A 195 1.90 -6.23 -8.49
C LEU A 195 2.45 -6.47 -9.90
N ARG A 196 2.71 -7.73 -10.25
CA ARG A 196 3.14 -8.11 -11.60
C ARG A 196 2.10 -7.71 -12.64
N GLU A 197 0.82 -7.97 -12.39
CA GLU A 197 -0.29 -7.59 -13.27
C GLU A 197 -0.34 -6.07 -13.46
N ALA A 198 -0.27 -5.30 -12.37
CA ALA A 198 -0.33 -3.83 -12.43
C ALA A 198 0.89 -3.17 -13.08
N LEU A 199 2.05 -3.82 -12.99
CA LEU A 199 3.29 -3.38 -13.63
C LEU A 199 3.48 -4.00 -15.02
N SER A 200 2.62 -4.95 -15.40
CA SER A 200 2.62 -5.49 -16.75
C SER A 200 2.17 -4.37 -17.67
N PRO A 201 2.98 -4.05 -18.69
CA PRO A 201 2.58 -3.06 -19.66
C PRO A 201 1.24 -3.51 -20.24
N LEU A 202 0.29 -2.57 -20.30
CA LEU A 202 -0.93 -2.79 -21.06
C LEU A 202 -0.51 -3.25 -22.47
N PRO A 203 -1.28 -4.14 -23.12
CA PRO A 203 -1.05 -4.54 -24.50
C PRO A 203 -1.33 -3.36 -25.44
N SER A 204 -0.57 -2.27 -25.30
CA SER A 204 -0.41 -1.23 -26.30
C SER A 204 0.48 -1.84 -27.37
N GLY A 205 -0.13 -2.30 -28.45
CA GLY A 205 0.58 -2.88 -29.60
C GLY A 205 1.54 -1.87 -30.21
N SER A 206 2.80 -1.84 -29.75
CA SER A 206 3.99 -1.32 -30.46
C SER A 206 5.24 -1.32 -29.56
N GLY A 207 6.03 -2.39 -29.62
CA GLY A 207 7.49 -2.31 -29.80
C GLY A 207 8.44 -1.74 -28.73
N GLY A 208 8.03 -1.43 -27.49
CA GLY A 208 8.90 -0.73 -26.50
C GLY A 208 9.20 -1.43 -25.17
N LEU A 209 9.17 -2.77 -25.09
CA LEU A 209 8.80 -3.49 -23.84
C LEU A 209 9.93 -4.02 -22.93
N LEU A 210 11.20 -4.02 -23.33
CA LEU A 210 12.25 -4.74 -22.57
C LEU A 210 12.86 -3.98 -21.38
N ASN A 211 12.63 -2.67 -21.24
CA ASN A 211 13.40 -1.84 -20.30
C ASN A 211 12.77 -1.64 -18.90
N CYS A 212 11.48 -1.94 -18.70
CA CYS A 212 10.82 -1.71 -17.40
C CYS A 212 11.10 -2.84 -16.39
N TRP A 213 11.16 -4.08 -16.87
CA TRP A 213 11.33 -5.27 -16.04
C TRP A 213 12.73 -5.41 -15.42
N SER A 214 13.76 -4.86 -16.06
CA SER A 214 15.11 -4.84 -15.52
C SER A 214 15.20 -3.99 -14.24
N GLY A 215 14.48 -2.87 -14.18
CA GLY A 215 14.38 -2.00 -13.02
C GLY A 215 13.71 -2.68 -11.81
N ILE A 216 12.59 -3.38 -12.04
CA ILE A 216 11.89 -4.13 -10.97
C ILE A 216 12.77 -5.27 -10.44
N ARG A 217 13.41 -6.04 -11.33
CA ARG A 217 14.36 -7.09 -10.94
C ARG A 217 15.58 -6.52 -10.20
N GLY A 218 16.03 -5.32 -10.56
CA GLY A 218 17.08 -4.59 -9.86
C GLY A 218 16.66 -4.18 -8.45
N TRP A 219 15.46 -3.64 -8.29
CA TRP A 219 14.90 -3.26 -6.99
C TRP A 219 14.63 -4.48 -6.10
N LEU A 220 14.09 -5.57 -6.66
CA LEU A 220 13.93 -6.85 -5.96
C LEU A 220 15.27 -7.42 -5.48
N ARG A 221 16.31 -7.36 -6.33
CA ARG A 221 17.66 -7.77 -5.97
C ARG A 221 18.27 -6.85 -4.92
N TYR A 222 18.07 -5.54 -5.04
CA TYR A 222 18.53 -4.58 -4.04
C TYR A 222 17.86 -4.82 -2.70
N PHE A 223 16.54 -5.05 -2.67
CA PHE A 223 15.81 -5.36 -1.44
C PHE A 223 16.35 -6.65 -0.79
N ALA A 224 16.54 -7.70 -1.60
CA ALA A 224 17.16 -8.94 -1.15
C ALA A 224 18.60 -8.71 -0.64
N GLN A 225 19.40 -7.91 -1.34
CA GLN A 225 20.81 -7.70 -1.01
C GLN A 225 21.02 -6.70 0.15
N ALA A 226 20.19 -5.68 0.28
CA ALA A 226 20.17 -4.73 1.39
C ALA A 226 19.71 -5.43 2.67
N SER A 227 18.71 -6.31 2.59
CA SER A 227 18.34 -7.17 3.71
C SER A 227 19.51 -8.08 4.15
N GLN A 228 20.29 -8.62 3.20
CA GLN A 228 21.48 -9.42 3.51
C GLN A 228 22.65 -8.60 4.06
N ARG A 229 22.92 -7.40 3.54
CA ARG A 229 24.06 -6.57 3.96
C ARG A 229 23.86 -5.94 5.33
N VAL A 230 22.64 -5.57 5.70
CA VAL A 230 22.35 -5.10 7.07
C VAL A 230 22.55 -6.23 8.07
N VAL A 231 22.25 -7.48 7.69
CA VAL A 231 22.55 -8.67 8.51
C VAL A 231 24.06 -8.90 8.66
N LEU A 232 24.85 -8.71 7.61
CA LEU A 232 26.30 -8.92 7.65
C LEU A 232 27.09 -7.73 8.24
N GLY A 233 26.55 -6.52 8.20
CA GLY A 233 27.16 -5.31 8.79
C GLY A 233 26.92 -5.14 10.29
N PHE A 234 25.88 -5.77 10.85
CA PHE A 234 25.61 -5.81 12.30
C PHE A 234 26.27 -7.01 13.02
N SER A 235 27.26 -7.64 12.36
CA SER A 235 27.81 -8.96 12.71
C SER A 235 28.70 -9.03 13.97
N SER A 236 28.69 -8.04 14.88
CA SER A 236 29.37 -8.20 16.18
C SER A 236 28.43 -8.38 17.37
N ALA A 237 27.10 -8.24 17.24
CA ALA A 237 26.22 -8.23 18.43
C ALA A 237 24.82 -8.85 18.31
N LEU A 238 24.43 -9.46 17.18
CA LEU A 238 23.08 -10.07 17.06
C LEU A 238 23.09 -11.58 17.30
N PRO A 239 22.09 -12.14 18.04
CA PRO A 239 21.96 -13.58 18.24
C PRO A 239 21.65 -14.31 16.91
N GLU A 240 22.19 -15.54 16.75
CA GLU A 240 22.14 -16.39 15.54
C GLU A 240 20.73 -16.63 14.92
N ILE A 241 19.67 -16.24 15.60
CA ILE A 241 18.28 -16.49 15.21
C ILE A 241 17.87 -15.68 13.95
N VAL A 242 18.38 -14.45 13.82
CA VAL A 242 17.95 -13.51 12.76
C VAL A 242 18.45 -13.92 11.35
N PRO A 243 19.74 -14.30 11.16
CA PRO A 243 20.22 -14.77 9.85
C PRO A 243 19.49 -16.03 9.36
N ARG A 244 19.12 -16.96 10.26
CA ARG A 244 18.40 -18.19 9.92
C ARG A 244 16.97 -17.92 9.45
N MET A 245 16.30 -16.94 10.04
CA MET A 245 14.93 -16.56 9.67
C MET A 245 14.88 -15.92 8.27
N ILE A 246 15.83 -15.03 7.97
CA ILE A 246 15.92 -14.36 6.67
C ILE A 246 16.35 -15.33 5.56
N ALA A 247 17.28 -16.24 5.83
CA ALA A 247 17.66 -17.29 4.88
C ALA A 247 16.50 -18.24 4.55
N ARG A 248 15.59 -18.50 5.51
CA ARG A 248 14.37 -19.29 5.27
C ARG A 248 13.41 -18.58 4.32
N GLU A 249 13.17 -17.28 4.50
CA GLU A 249 12.29 -16.54 3.59
C GLU A 249 12.94 -16.35 2.21
N ALA A 250 14.23 -16.01 2.11
CA ALA A 250 14.92 -15.94 0.83
C ALA A 250 14.84 -17.28 0.05
N LYS A 251 14.98 -18.42 0.73
CA LYS A 251 14.80 -19.76 0.14
C LYS A 251 13.36 -20.04 -0.31
N ARG A 252 12.36 -19.40 0.31
CA ARG A 252 10.94 -19.52 -0.07
C ARG A 252 10.63 -18.76 -1.37
N PHE A 253 11.30 -17.62 -1.59
CA PHE A 253 11.03 -16.74 -2.73
C PHE A 253 11.84 -17.04 -3.99
N LEU A 254 13.11 -17.47 -3.85
CA LEU A 254 14.02 -17.63 -5.00
C LEU A 254 13.63 -18.73 -6.01
N PRO A 255 13.09 -19.90 -5.61
CA PRO A 255 12.71 -20.95 -6.57
C PRO A 255 11.57 -20.53 -7.51
N ARG A 256 10.55 -19.83 -6.99
CA ARG A 256 9.39 -19.38 -7.77
C ARG A 256 9.74 -18.36 -8.85
N LEU A 257 10.75 -17.52 -8.62
CA LEU A 257 11.22 -16.57 -9.64
C LEU A 257 12.00 -17.26 -10.78
N ARG A 258 12.58 -18.43 -10.52
CA ARG A 258 13.37 -19.20 -11.49
C ARG A 258 12.48 -20.02 -12.42
N GLU A 259 11.42 -20.65 -11.90
CA GLU A 259 10.46 -21.44 -12.69
C GLU A 259 9.69 -20.56 -13.69
N ASP A 260 9.27 -19.36 -13.29
CA ASP A 260 8.58 -18.39 -14.15
C ASP A 260 9.43 -17.87 -15.33
N SER A 261 10.76 -17.93 -15.19
CA SER A 261 11.67 -17.50 -16.25
C SER A 261 11.75 -18.53 -17.38
N HIS A 262 11.51 -19.81 -17.08
CA HIS A 262 11.48 -20.88 -18.07
C HIS A 262 10.15 -20.93 -18.85
N SER A 263 9.01 -20.73 -18.18
CA SER A 263 7.69 -20.77 -18.83
C SER A 263 7.47 -19.61 -19.83
N LEU A 264 7.99 -18.41 -19.53
CA LEU A 264 7.99 -17.28 -20.47
C LEU A 264 8.85 -17.53 -21.72
N GLY A 265 9.93 -18.31 -21.58
CA GLY A 265 10.81 -18.68 -22.69
C GLY A 265 10.21 -19.72 -23.65
N GLU A 266 9.30 -20.57 -23.18
CA GLU A 266 8.62 -21.57 -24.00
C GLU A 266 7.42 -20.98 -24.76
N GLY A 267 6.63 -20.09 -24.14
CA GLY A 267 5.53 -19.40 -24.81
C GLY A 267 5.98 -18.58 -26.02
N LEU A 268 7.15 -17.93 -25.94
CA LEU A 268 7.74 -17.16 -27.03
C LEU A 268 8.22 -18.02 -28.22
N ARG A 269 8.55 -19.30 -28.00
CA ARG A 269 8.92 -20.22 -29.09
C ARG A 269 7.70 -20.70 -29.87
N TYR A 270 6.55 -20.88 -29.21
CA TYR A 270 5.31 -21.27 -29.87
C TYR A 270 4.76 -20.16 -30.76
N THR A 271 4.83 -18.90 -30.32
CA THR A 271 4.37 -17.76 -31.14
C THR A 271 5.23 -17.49 -32.36
N LYS A 272 6.50 -17.92 -32.34
CA LYS A 272 7.40 -17.78 -33.51
C LYS A 272 7.08 -18.83 -34.59
N LYS A 273 6.80 -20.08 -34.20
CA LYS A 273 6.43 -21.14 -35.15
C LYS A 273 5.12 -20.87 -35.92
N LEU A 274 4.14 -20.23 -35.27
CA LEU A 274 2.87 -19.89 -35.92
C LEU A 274 3.00 -18.77 -36.97
N ARG A 275 4.02 -17.92 -36.85
CA ARG A 275 4.26 -16.82 -37.81
C ARG A 275 5.09 -17.24 -39.02
N ASP A 276 5.79 -18.37 -38.95
CA ASP A 276 6.57 -18.92 -40.06
C ASP A 276 5.73 -19.93 -40.90
N GLN A 277 4.44 -20.12 -40.58
CA GLN A 277 3.50 -20.99 -41.30
C GLN A 277 2.39 -20.22 -42.04
N GLU A 278 2.38 -18.89 -41.97
CA GLU A 278 1.55 -17.98 -42.76
C GLU A 278 2.41 -17.29 -43.84
#